data_AF-A0A661JQN6-F1
#
_entry.id   AF-A0A661JQN6-F1
#
_cell.length_a   1.000
_cell.length_b   1.000
_cell.length_c   1.000
_cell.angle_alpha   90.00
_cell.angle_beta   90.00
_cell.angle_gamma   90.00
#
_symmetry.space_group_name_H-M   'P 1'
#
loop_
_entity.id
_entity.type
_entity.pdbx_description
1 polymer ?
#
loop_
_entity_poly.entity_id
_entity_poly.type
_entity_poly.pdbx_seq_one_letter_code
_entity_poly.pdbx_strand_id
1 'polypeptide(L)'
;MSANKTRIISIALTLLGALFCLLNLFTPNAFHCTDTGCRLYGKMTLLGIPIFGWGTLFFFLIFLALIFKPVKVSILLELGVLIDTFLLSYQLYNVICTKCLIVAFFLGLTSIVIFASSRRKRSLILLFAWWTFFSGAIFTSYTQNITRPYPIWGKPDAPLKVFFSPSCKTCQALMESLMENSRINECELYPVPET
;
A
#
# COMPACT_ATOMS: atom_id res chain seq x y z
N MET A 1 29.39 1.53 8.21
CA MET A 1 28.71 2.85 8.28
C MET A 1 28.98 3.43 9.68
N SER A 2 29.36 4.71 9.80
CA SER A 2 29.54 5.32 11.14
C SER A 2 28.22 5.34 11.90
N ALA A 3 28.22 5.00 13.19
CA ALA A 3 27.01 4.88 14.02
C ALA A 3 26.14 6.15 14.00
N ASN A 4 26.77 7.33 13.88
CA ASN A 4 26.05 8.61 13.74
C ASN A 4 25.32 8.74 12.41
N LYS A 5 25.89 8.27 11.30
CA LYS A 5 25.24 8.33 9.98
C LYS A 5 24.00 7.44 9.95
N THR A 6 24.11 6.22 10.47
CA THR A 6 22.97 5.27 10.60
C THR A 6 21.82 5.92 11.38
N ARG A 7 22.13 6.55 12.51
CA ARG A 7 21.12 7.20 13.37
C ARG A 7 20.40 8.36 12.66
N ILE A 8 21.13 9.24 11.99
CA ILE A 8 20.55 10.39 11.27
C ILE A 8 19.63 9.91 10.14
N ILE A 9 20.06 8.91 9.36
CA ILE A 9 19.26 8.33 8.28
C ILE A 9 17.97 7.71 8.83
N SER A 10 18.06 6.92 9.91
CA SER A 10 16.88 6.31 10.53
C SER A 10 15.91 7.36 11.11
N ILE A 11 16.42 8.46 11.67
CA ILE A 11 15.58 9.57 12.14
C ILE A 11 14.83 10.21 10.97
N ALA A 12 15.52 10.49 9.86
CA ALA A 12 14.88 11.06 8.67
C ALA A 12 13.79 10.13 8.10
N LEU A 13 14.09 8.83 7.97
CA LEU A 13 13.14 7.84 7.44
C LEU A 13 11.91 7.68 8.34
N THR A 14 12.10 7.63 9.66
CA THR A 14 11.00 7.48 10.62
C THR A 14 10.12 8.72 10.68
N LEU A 15 10.72 9.91 10.57
CA LEU A 15 9.98 11.17 10.48
C LEU A 15 9.16 11.25 9.19
N LEU A 16 9.73 10.87 8.05
CA LEU A 16 9.01 10.80 6.77
C LEU A 16 7.86 9.79 6.82
N GLY A 17 8.09 8.60 7.38
CA GLY A 17 7.05 7.59 7.58
C GLY A 17 5.92 8.09 8.49
N ALA A 18 6.25 8.75 9.60
CA ALA A 18 5.27 9.34 10.51
C ALA A 18 4.45 10.43 9.82
N LEU A 19 5.10 11.34 9.07
CA LEU A 19 4.44 12.41 8.34
C LEU A 19 3.53 11.86 7.25
N PHE A 20 3.97 10.84 6.51
CA PHE A 20 3.15 10.18 5.49
C PHE A 20 1.89 9.54 6.11
N CYS A 21 2.04 8.85 7.24
CA CYS A 21 0.89 8.28 7.96
C CYS A 21 -0.05 9.38 8.48
N LEU A 22 0.50 10.46 9.04
CA LEU A 22 -0.26 11.58 9.59
C LEU A 22 -1.06 12.30 8.50
N LEU A 23 -0.45 12.55 7.34
CA LEU A 23 -1.14 13.15 6.20
C LEU A 23 -2.30 12.26 5.74
N ASN A 24 -2.09 10.95 5.64
CA ASN A 24 -3.15 10.01 5.23
C ASN A 24 -4.24 9.82 6.30
N LEU A 25 -3.95 10.13 7.57
CA LEU A 25 -4.94 10.16 8.63
C LEU A 25 -5.93 11.32 8.46
N PHE A 26 -5.44 12.52 8.12
CA PHE A 26 -6.28 13.71 7.91
C PHE A 26 -6.85 13.82 6.49
N THR A 27 -6.14 13.27 5.50
CA THR A 27 -6.48 13.37 4.09
C THR A 27 -6.55 11.99 3.42
N PRO A 28 -7.51 11.13 3.82
CA PRO A 28 -7.57 9.75 3.35
C PRO A 28 -7.74 9.63 1.82
N ASN A 29 -8.25 10.68 1.15
CA ASN A 29 -8.50 10.70 -0.29
C ASN A 29 -7.51 11.56 -1.12
N ALA A 30 -6.61 12.33 -0.50
CA ALA A 30 -5.86 13.38 -1.22
C ALA A 30 -4.68 12.87 -2.08
N PHE A 31 -4.12 11.69 -1.78
CA PHE A 31 -2.95 11.15 -2.48
C PHE A 31 -3.29 9.83 -3.18
N HIS A 32 -3.16 9.79 -4.52
CA HIS A 32 -3.15 8.59 -5.37
C HIS A 32 -3.96 7.39 -4.82
N CYS A 33 -5.26 7.61 -4.58
CA CYS A 33 -6.18 6.61 -4.07
C CYS A 33 -7.05 6.06 -5.20
N THR A 34 -6.42 5.70 -6.32
CA THR A 34 -7.13 5.14 -7.50
C THR A 34 -7.53 3.68 -7.27
N ASP A 35 -6.80 2.97 -6.41
CA ASP A 35 -7.02 1.57 -6.12
C ASP A 35 -8.13 1.33 -5.08
N THR A 36 -8.97 0.33 -5.35
CA THR A 36 -10.01 -0.19 -4.42
C THR A 36 -9.44 -0.52 -3.04
N GLY A 37 -8.17 -0.96 -2.98
CA GLY A 37 -7.48 -1.24 -1.73
C GLY A 37 -7.29 0.01 -0.88
N CYS A 38 -6.79 1.10 -1.45
CA CYS A 38 -6.59 2.34 -0.70
C CYS A 38 -7.91 2.89 -0.11
N ARG A 39 -9.04 2.72 -0.81
CA ARG A 39 -10.38 3.06 -0.27
C ARG A 39 -10.80 2.17 0.91
N LEU A 40 -10.49 0.87 0.84
CA LEU A 40 -10.80 -0.10 1.90
C LEU A 40 -9.97 0.14 3.16
N TYR A 41 -8.64 0.17 3.03
CA TYR A 41 -7.74 0.36 4.18
C TYR A 41 -7.74 1.80 4.71
N GLY A 42 -8.09 2.79 3.88
CA GLY A 42 -8.25 4.18 4.32
C GLY A 42 -9.38 4.38 5.32
N LYS A 43 -10.41 3.51 5.29
CA LYS A 43 -11.52 3.51 6.25
C LYS A 43 -11.40 2.42 7.32
N MET A 44 -10.36 1.59 7.25
CA MET A 44 -10.16 0.50 8.20
C MET A 44 -9.72 1.04 9.56
N THR A 45 -10.49 0.70 10.58
CA THR A 45 -10.19 1.01 11.97
C THR A 45 -9.90 -0.26 12.74
N LEU A 46 -8.83 -0.26 13.52
CA LEU A 46 -8.48 -1.31 14.46
C LEU A 46 -8.64 -0.74 15.88
N LEU A 47 -9.51 -1.34 16.69
CA LEU A 47 -9.86 -0.85 18.04
C LEU A 47 -10.36 0.62 18.04
N GLY A 48 -11.10 1.01 17.00
CA GLY A 48 -11.60 2.39 16.83
C GLY A 48 -10.56 3.40 16.35
N ILE A 49 -9.30 3.00 16.18
CA ILE A 49 -8.22 3.87 15.67
C ILE A 49 -7.95 3.53 14.20
N PRO A 50 -7.89 4.51 13.29
CA PRO A 50 -7.54 4.27 11.89
C PRO A 50 -6.18 3.60 11.75
N ILE A 51 -6.01 2.73 10.76
CA ILE A 51 -4.74 2.00 10.56
C ILE A 51 -3.54 2.94 10.37
N PHE A 52 -3.74 4.09 9.70
CA PHE A 52 -2.72 5.13 9.57
C PHE A 52 -2.41 5.82 10.90
N GLY A 53 -3.35 5.88 11.84
CA GLY A 53 -3.11 6.37 13.20
C GLY A 53 -2.17 5.44 13.97
N TRP A 54 -2.34 4.13 13.84
CA TRP A 54 -1.38 3.14 14.37
C TRP A 54 0.00 3.29 13.75
N GLY A 55 0.06 3.51 12.42
CA GLY A 55 1.31 3.79 11.71
C GLY A 55 2.03 5.05 12.22
N THR A 56 1.30 6.16 12.38
CA THR A 56 1.83 7.41 12.94
C THR A 56 2.40 7.20 14.33
N LEU A 57 1.62 6.56 15.22
CA LEU A 57 2.06 6.28 16.58
C LEU A 57 3.34 5.43 16.59
N PHE A 58 3.38 4.38 15.78
CA PHE A 58 4.51 3.47 15.71
C PHE A 58 5.80 4.14 15.20
N PHE A 59 5.73 4.88 14.09
CA PHE A 59 6.89 5.62 13.57
C PHE A 59 7.35 6.72 14.54
N PHE A 60 6.41 7.41 15.20
CA PHE A 60 6.73 8.41 16.21
C PHE A 60 7.44 7.81 17.43
N LEU A 61 7.02 6.62 17.88
CA LEU A 61 7.70 5.89 18.95
C LEU A 61 9.13 5.49 18.56
N ILE A 62 9.36 5.06 17.32
CA ILE A 62 10.72 4.77 16.83
C ILE A 62 11.56 6.04 16.79
N PHE A 63 11.02 7.15 16.26
CA PHE A 63 11.70 8.45 16.24
C PHE A 63 12.13 8.87 17.66
N LEU A 64 11.22 8.78 18.62
CA LEU A 64 11.51 9.11 20.01
C LEU A 64 12.56 8.16 20.63
N ALA A 65 12.45 6.86 20.36
CA ALA A 65 13.42 5.87 20.82
C ALA A 65 14.82 6.11 20.21
N LEU A 66 14.91 6.55 18.95
CA LEU A 66 16.17 6.92 18.32
C LEU A 66 16.82 8.14 18.98
N ILE A 67 16.04 9.06 19.57
CA ILE A 67 16.57 10.22 20.30
C ILE A 67 16.99 9.84 21.72
N PHE A 68 16.12 9.16 22.47
CA PHE A 68 16.29 8.99 23.91
C PHE A 68 16.86 7.63 24.34
N LYS A 69 16.49 6.52 23.66
CA LYS A 69 16.80 5.14 24.10
C LYS A 69 17.11 4.21 22.89
N PRO A 70 18.26 4.39 22.22
CA PRO A 70 18.56 3.69 20.96
C PRO A 70 18.64 2.16 21.10
N VAL A 71 18.94 1.64 22.29
CA VAL A 71 19.05 0.20 22.56
C VAL A 71 17.71 -0.54 22.36
N LYS A 72 16.58 0.14 22.54
CA LYS A 72 15.24 -0.48 22.40
C LYS A 72 14.69 -0.43 20.97
N VAL A 73 15.34 0.32 20.07
CA VAL A 73 14.85 0.54 18.70
C VAL A 73 14.78 -0.77 17.91
N SER A 74 15.78 -1.64 18.04
CA SER A 74 15.79 -2.92 17.32
C SER A 74 14.60 -3.83 17.70
N ILE A 75 14.22 -3.86 18.98
CA ILE A 75 13.08 -4.67 19.44
C ILE A 75 11.78 -4.10 18.89
N LEU A 76 11.64 -2.77 18.91
CA LEU A 76 10.46 -2.11 18.37
C LEU A 76 10.32 -2.36 16.87
N LEU A 77 11.43 -2.26 16.12
CA LEU A 77 11.46 -2.57 14.68
C LEU A 77 11.17 -4.06 14.40
N GLU A 78 11.69 -4.99 15.20
CA GLU A 78 11.37 -6.42 15.05
C GLU A 78 9.86 -6.67 15.19
N LEU A 79 9.20 -6.02 16.15
CA LEU A 79 7.75 -6.09 16.32
C LEU A 79 7.02 -5.45 15.15
N GLY A 80 7.46 -4.27 14.70
CA GLY A 80 6.87 -3.58 13.54
C GLY A 80 6.95 -4.41 12.27
N VAL A 81 8.14 -4.94 11.96
CA VAL A 81 8.37 -5.80 10.79
C VAL A 81 7.53 -7.06 10.87
N LEU A 82 7.38 -7.67 12.05
CA LEU A 82 6.52 -8.83 12.24
C LEU A 82 5.05 -8.51 11.93
N ILE A 83 4.52 -7.42 12.51
CA ILE A 83 3.14 -6.98 12.28
C ILE A 83 2.93 -6.62 10.79
N ASP A 84 3.87 -5.89 10.19
CA ASP A 84 3.78 -5.51 8.78
C ASP A 84 3.87 -6.71 7.85
N THR A 85 4.64 -7.75 8.22
CA THR A 85 4.67 -9.03 7.48
C THR A 85 3.30 -9.69 7.46
N PHE A 86 2.57 -9.70 8.58
CA PHE A 86 1.19 -10.18 8.63
C PHE A 86 0.25 -9.33 7.76
N LEU A 87 0.41 -8.00 7.79
CA LEU A 87 -0.38 -7.09 6.94
C LEU A 87 -0.11 -7.29 5.45
N LEU A 88 1.16 -7.51 5.05
CA LEU A 88 1.53 -7.80 3.67
C LEU A 88 0.97 -9.15 3.22
N SER A 89 1.04 -10.16 4.10
CA SER A 89 0.43 -11.47 3.85
C SER A 89 -1.07 -11.32 3.63
N TYR A 90 -1.76 -10.57 4.50
CA TYR A 90 -3.19 -10.29 4.36
C TYR A 90 -3.53 -9.55 3.06
N GLN A 91 -2.71 -8.58 2.65
CA GLN A 91 -2.89 -7.85 1.38
C GLN A 91 -2.74 -8.75 0.16
N LEU A 92 -1.84 -9.74 0.18
CA LEU A 92 -1.66 -10.70 -0.91
C LEU A 92 -2.89 -11.60 -1.12
N TYR A 93 -3.60 -11.96 -0.05
CA TYR A 93 -4.82 -12.76 -0.14
C TYR A 93 -6.08 -11.95 -0.46
N ASN A 94 -6.05 -10.63 -0.19
CA ASN A 94 -7.22 -9.76 -0.35
C ASN A 94 -6.98 -8.72 -1.45
N VAL A 95 -6.92 -7.44 -1.05
CA VAL A 95 -6.68 -6.31 -1.95
C VAL A 95 -5.41 -5.61 -1.49
N ILE A 96 -4.60 -5.19 -2.45
CA ILE A 96 -3.33 -4.52 -2.21
C ILE A 96 -3.57 -3.02 -2.04
N CYS A 97 -2.86 -2.41 -1.10
CA CYS A 97 -2.95 -0.99 -0.80
C CYS A 97 -1.61 -0.29 -1.06
N THR A 98 -1.57 0.52 -2.12
CA THR A 98 -0.38 1.29 -2.52
C THR A 98 0.14 2.20 -1.40
N LYS A 99 -0.76 2.81 -0.61
CA LYS A 99 -0.38 3.62 0.55
C LYS A 99 0.28 2.78 1.64
N CYS A 100 -0.24 1.58 1.92
CA CYS A 100 0.37 0.67 2.89
C CYS A 100 1.73 0.16 2.40
N LEU A 101 1.93 -0.03 1.10
CA LEU A 101 3.24 -0.37 0.53
C LEU A 101 4.28 0.74 0.74
N ILE A 102 3.88 2.02 0.62
CA ILE A 102 4.77 3.16 0.92
C ILE A 102 5.14 3.17 2.42
N VAL A 103 4.18 2.92 3.31
CA VAL A 103 4.43 2.79 4.76
C VAL A 103 5.40 1.64 5.04
N ALA A 104 5.15 0.47 4.45
CA ALA A 104 6.02 -0.71 4.54
C ALA A 104 7.43 -0.40 4.01
N PHE A 105 7.55 0.36 2.92
CA PHE A 105 8.84 0.78 2.38
C PHE A 105 9.66 1.60 3.38
N PHE A 106 9.07 2.60 4.04
CA PHE A 106 9.77 3.38 5.07
C PHE A 106 10.19 2.51 6.27
N LEU A 107 9.33 1.58 6.69
CA LEU A 107 9.63 0.64 7.77
C LEU A 107 10.77 -0.31 7.39
N GLY A 108 10.73 -0.85 6.19
CA GLY A 108 11.74 -1.74 5.61
C GLY A 108 13.10 -1.06 5.50
N LEU A 109 13.16 0.15 4.93
CA LEU A 109 14.40 0.92 4.85
C LEU A 109 14.99 1.21 6.23
N THR A 110 14.16 1.63 7.18
CA THR A 110 14.59 1.88 8.56
C THR A 110 15.16 0.59 9.18
N SER A 111 14.50 -0.54 8.95
CA SER A 111 14.90 -1.85 9.46
C SER A 111 16.20 -2.35 8.83
N ILE A 112 16.39 -2.18 7.51
CA ILE A 112 17.64 -2.51 6.82
C ILE A 112 18.81 -1.73 7.44
N VAL A 113 18.65 -0.42 7.60
CA VAL A 113 19.69 0.48 8.13
C VAL A 113 20.09 0.07 9.56
N ILE A 114 19.12 -0.26 10.42
CA ILE A 114 19.37 -0.62 11.82
C ILE A 114 19.87 -2.08 11.96
N PHE A 115 19.24 -3.04 11.30
CA PHE A 115 19.59 -4.46 11.43
C PHE A 115 20.93 -4.80 10.78
N ALA A 116 21.32 -4.13 9.69
CA ALA A 116 22.65 -4.26 9.11
C ALA A 116 23.76 -3.91 10.11
N SER A 117 23.49 -3.00 11.06
CA SER A 117 24.43 -2.65 12.13
C SER A 117 24.40 -3.62 13.32
N SER A 118 23.32 -4.38 13.52
CA SER A 118 23.09 -5.13 14.76
C SER A 118 23.56 -6.60 14.73
N ARG A 119 23.92 -7.16 13.56
CA ARG A 119 24.36 -8.57 13.34
C ARG A 119 23.52 -9.68 14.00
N ARG A 120 22.30 -9.40 14.46
CA ARG A 120 21.41 -10.41 15.07
C ARG A 120 20.76 -11.26 13.99
N LYS A 121 21.01 -12.56 14.01
CA LYS A 121 20.44 -13.53 13.03
C LYS A 121 18.91 -13.46 12.95
N ARG A 122 18.23 -13.33 14.11
CA ARG A 122 16.76 -13.23 14.17
C ARG A 122 16.22 -12.05 13.35
N SER A 123 16.80 -10.87 13.50
CA SER A 123 16.34 -9.67 12.81
C SER A 123 16.54 -9.78 11.29
N LEU A 124 17.61 -10.46 10.86
CA LEU A 124 17.86 -10.74 9.44
C LEU A 124 16.85 -11.74 8.85
N ILE A 125 16.49 -12.80 9.59
CA ILE A 125 15.46 -13.75 9.16
C ILE A 125 14.10 -13.05 9.02
N LEU A 126 13.72 -12.22 9.99
CA LEU A 126 12.51 -11.42 9.92
C LEU A 126 12.53 -10.47 8.72
N LEU A 127 13.65 -9.80 8.48
CA LEU A 127 13.81 -8.91 7.33
C LEU A 127 13.71 -9.64 6.00
N PHE A 128 14.26 -10.86 5.92
CA PHE A 128 14.16 -11.69 4.72
C PHE A 128 12.72 -12.15 4.47
N ALA A 129 12.02 -12.62 5.50
CA ALA A 129 10.60 -12.96 5.41
C ALA A 129 9.78 -11.75 4.96
N TRP A 130 9.95 -10.61 5.61
CA TRP A 130 9.31 -9.36 5.22
C TRP A 130 9.59 -9.00 3.75
N TRP A 131 10.84 -9.10 3.30
CA TRP A 131 11.22 -8.81 1.92
C TRP A 131 10.51 -9.73 0.91
N THR A 132 10.33 -11.02 1.23
CA THR A 132 9.60 -11.95 0.35
C THR A 132 8.13 -11.55 0.18
N PHE A 133 7.46 -11.15 1.27
CA PHE A 133 6.08 -10.69 1.20
C PHE A 133 5.95 -9.32 0.54
N PHE A 134 6.87 -8.40 0.83
CA PHE A 134 6.88 -7.06 0.26
C PHE A 134 7.13 -7.07 -1.25
N SER A 135 8.10 -7.86 -1.72
CA SER A 135 8.37 -8.04 -3.15
C SER A 135 7.20 -8.69 -3.89
N GLY A 136 6.57 -9.71 -3.28
CA GLY A 136 5.34 -10.29 -3.80
C GLY A 136 4.20 -9.28 -3.90
N ALA A 137 4.03 -8.41 -2.89
CA ALA A 137 2.98 -7.39 -2.87
C ALA A 137 3.22 -6.29 -3.90
N ILE A 138 4.48 -5.89 -4.14
CA ILE A 138 4.84 -4.98 -5.23
C ILE A 138 4.55 -5.63 -6.58
N PHE A 139 4.99 -6.87 -6.80
CA PHE A 139 4.80 -7.56 -8.07
C PHE A 139 3.32 -7.71 -8.40
N THR A 140 2.51 -8.12 -7.42
CA THR A 140 1.06 -8.23 -7.58
C THR A 140 0.38 -6.87 -7.76
N SER A 141 0.86 -5.80 -7.11
CA SER A 141 0.36 -4.43 -7.36
C SER A 141 0.64 -3.99 -8.79
N TYR A 142 1.84 -4.31 -9.30
CA TYR A 142 2.25 -3.99 -10.66
C TYR A 142 1.45 -4.79 -11.69
N THR A 143 1.28 -6.10 -11.48
CA THR A 143 0.48 -6.93 -12.38
C THR A 143 -0.98 -6.52 -12.36
N GLN A 144 -1.58 -6.20 -11.21
CA GLN A 144 -2.97 -5.71 -11.16
C GLN A 144 -3.15 -4.39 -11.92
N ASN A 145 -2.16 -3.51 -11.95
CA ASN A 145 -2.22 -2.28 -12.75
C ASN A 145 -2.09 -2.54 -14.25
N ILE A 146 -1.47 -3.66 -14.64
CA ILE A 146 -1.36 -4.09 -16.05
C ILE A 146 -2.57 -4.93 -16.48
N THR A 147 -3.11 -5.75 -15.59
CA THR A 147 -4.17 -6.73 -15.90
C THR A 147 -5.57 -6.22 -15.61
N ARG A 148 -5.75 -5.15 -14.83
CA ARG A 148 -7.05 -4.48 -14.75
C ARG A 148 -7.31 -3.82 -16.09
N PRO A 149 -8.45 -4.11 -16.75
CA PRO A 149 -8.81 -3.43 -17.97
C PRO A 149 -8.82 -1.93 -17.70
N TYR A 150 -8.04 -1.17 -18.46
CA TYR A 150 -8.08 0.28 -18.36
C TYR A 150 -9.42 0.74 -18.96
N PRO A 151 -10.15 1.65 -18.31
CA PRO A 151 -11.38 2.15 -18.91
C PRO A 151 -11.00 2.87 -20.19
N ILE A 152 -11.49 2.38 -21.34
CA ILE A 152 -11.22 3.04 -22.63
C ILE A 152 -12.06 4.30 -22.79
N TRP A 153 -13.13 4.43 -21.99
CA TRP A 153 -14.09 5.52 -22.09
C TRP A 153 -14.88 5.67 -20.77
N GLY A 154 -15.27 6.90 -20.43
CA GLY A 154 -16.03 7.22 -19.21
C GLY A 154 -15.26 8.03 -18.16
N LYS A 155 -15.97 8.58 -17.17
CA LYS A 155 -15.37 9.29 -16.03
C LYS A 155 -14.92 8.30 -14.95
N PRO A 156 -13.74 8.48 -14.30
CA PRO A 156 -13.12 7.57 -13.29
C PRO A 156 -13.98 7.11 -12.08
N ASP A 157 -15.22 7.59 -11.94
CA ASP A 157 -16.14 7.29 -10.85
C ASP A 157 -17.61 7.27 -11.34
N ALA A 158 -17.84 6.86 -12.59
CA ALA A 158 -19.22 6.75 -13.10
C ALA A 158 -20.00 5.65 -12.33
N PRO A 159 -21.32 5.87 -12.08
CA PRO A 159 -22.12 4.94 -11.28
C PRO A 159 -22.31 3.57 -11.94
N LEU A 160 -22.17 3.48 -13.26
CA LEU A 160 -22.30 2.24 -14.01
C LEU A 160 -20.95 1.80 -14.58
N LYS A 161 -20.53 0.57 -14.27
CA LYS A 161 -19.32 -0.05 -14.85
C LYS A 161 -19.74 -1.17 -15.78
N VAL A 162 -19.38 -1.05 -17.05
CA VAL A 162 -19.76 -1.98 -18.10
C VAL A 162 -18.51 -2.72 -18.56
N PHE A 163 -18.47 -4.01 -18.26
CA PHE A 163 -17.43 -4.92 -18.74
C PHE A 163 -17.95 -5.60 -20.00
N PHE A 164 -17.22 -5.46 -21.11
CA PHE A 164 -17.63 -6.01 -22.40
C PHE A 164 -16.46 -6.72 -23.07
N SER A 165 -16.72 -7.81 -23.79
CA SER A 165 -15.71 -8.44 -24.63
C SER A 165 -15.73 -7.87 -26.04
N PRO A 166 -14.60 -7.37 -26.58
CA PRO A 166 -14.51 -6.89 -27.95
C PRO A 166 -14.78 -7.99 -28.99
N SER A 167 -14.60 -9.26 -28.63
CA SER A 167 -14.78 -10.41 -29.52
C SER A 167 -16.24 -10.89 -29.57
N CYS A 168 -17.06 -10.52 -28.59
CA CYS A 168 -18.43 -10.98 -28.47
C CYS A 168 -19.38 -10.12 -29.33
N LYS A 169 -19.99 -10.70 -30.36
CA LYS A 169 -20.99 -10.01 -31.21
C LYS A 169 -22.20 -9.50 -30.42
N THR A 170 -22.60 -10.23 -29.38
CA THR A 170 -23.71 -9.82 -28.50
C THR A 170 -23.33 -8.63 -27.63
N CYS A 171 -22.09 -8.58 -27.13
CA CYS A 171 -21.61 -7.43 -26.36
C CYS A 171 -21.42 -6.19 -27.25
N GLN A 172 -21.05 -6.36 -28.52
CA GLN A 172 -20.99 -5.27 -29.49
C GLN A 172 -22.37 -4.66 -29.75
N ALA A 173 -23.40 -5.49 -29.94
CA ALA A 173 -24.78 -5.00 -30.10
C ALA A 173 -25.29 -4.25 -28.85
N LEU A 174 -24.94 -4.73 -27.64
CA LEU A 174 -25.24 -4.03 -26.40
C LEU A 174 -24.51 -2.67 -26.33
N MET A 175 -23.25 -2.62 -26.76
CA MET A 175 -22.47 -1.37 -26.82
C MET A 175 -23.08 -0.34 -27.77
N GLU A 176 -23.52 -0.76 -28.95
CA GLU A 176 -24.20 0.11 -29.93
C GLU A 176 -25.50 0.68 -29.33
N SER A 177 -26.29 -0.13 -28.64
CA SER A 177 -27.52 0.33 -27.97
C SER A 177 -27.26 1.34 -26.83
N LEU A 178 -26.11 1.25 -26.16
CA LEU A 178 -25.69 2.20 -25.12
C LEU A 178 -25.15 3.51 -25.71
N MET A 179 -24.52 3.47 -26.89
CA MET A 179 -24.12 4.65 -27.66
C MET A 179 -25.34 5.43 -28.15
N GLU A 180 -26.33 4.73 -28.72
CA GLU A 180 -27.52 5.34 -29.30
C GLU A 180 -28.37 6.08 -28.25
N ASN A 181 -28.49 5.53 -27.04
CA ASN A 181 -29.27 6.12 -25.96
C ASN A 181 -28.52 7.21 -25.15
N SER A 182 -27.33 7.64 -25.57
CA SER A 182 -26.50 8.66 -24.89
C SER A 182 -26.14 8.37 -23.42
N ARG A 183 -26.46 7.16 -22.90
CA ARG A 183 -26.15 6.75 -21.52
C ARG A 183 -24.68 6.41 -21.30
N ILE A 184 -23.90 6.37 -22.37
CA ILE A 184 -22.45 6.16 -22.31
C ILE A 184 -21.72 7.20 -21.46
N ASN A 185 -22.26 8.42 -21.35
CA ASN A 185 -21.66 9.48 -20.52
C ASN A 185 -21.76 9.20 -19.01
N GLU A 186 -22.60 8.25 -18.61
CA GLU A 186 -22.80 7.82 -17.22
C GLU A 186 -22.08 6.49 -16.91
N CYS A 187 -21.32 5.96 -17.86
CA CYS A 187 -20.71 4.64 -17.77
C CYS A 187 -19.18 4.70 -17.86
N GLU A 188 -18.50 3.81 -17.14
CA GLU A 188 -17.12 3.42 -17.41
C GLU A 188 -17.09 2.12 -18.21
N LEU A 189 -16.34 2.13 -19.31
CA LEU A 189 -16.27 1.03 -20.27
C LEU A 189 -14.95 0.28 -20.16
N TYR A 190 -15.04 -1.01 -19.85
CA TYR A 190 -13.90 -1.88 -19.61
C TYR A 190 -13.88 -3.04 -20.60
N PRO A 191 -12.90 -3.10 -21.53
CA PRO A 191 -12.74 -4.23 -22.43
C PRO A 191 -12.16 -5.43 -21.68
N VAL A 192 -12.83 -6.58 -21.70
CA VAL A 192 -12.39 -7.82 -21.04
C VAL A 192 -12.31 -8.93 -22.08
N PRO A 193 -11.18 -9.63 -22.25
CA PRO A 193 -11.10 -10.74 -23.20
C PRO A 193 -12.07 -11.86 -22.81
N GLU A 194 -12.70 -12.49 -23.80
CA GLU A 194 -13.51 -13.70 -23.62
C GLU A 194 -12.64 -14.82 -23.01
N THR A 195 -13.08 -15.38 -21.89
CA THR A 195 -12.50 -16.60 -21.28
C THR A 195 -13.18 -17.85 -21.79
#